data_AF-A0A3M1NV85-F1
#
_entry.id   AF-A0A3M1NV85-F1
#
_cell.length_a   1.000
_cell.length_b   1.000
_cell.length_c   1.000
_cell.angle_alpha   90.00
_cell.angle_beta   90.00
_cell.angle_gamma   90.00
#
_symmetry.space_group_name_H-M   'P 1'
#
loop_
_entity.id
_entity.type
_entity.pdbx_description
1 polymer ?
#
loop_
_entity_poly.entity_id
_entity_poly.type
_entity_poly.pdbx_seq_one_letter_code
_entity_poly.pdbx_strand_id
1 'polypeptide(L)'
;YEELLRENRISLDRVEEWKIIEAASPHAVLDEIPRTSLIVMGAYGHGRIFAKLFGSKTELIQKNTANLIMLIGEHCGVPQFAR
;
A
#
# COMPACT_ATOMS: atom_id res chain seq x y z
N TYR A 1 2.50 12.78 -11.37
CA TYR A 1 1.45 12.22 -10.48
C TYR A 1 0.09 12.36 -11.13
N GLU A 2 -0.43 13.59 -11.31
CA GLU A 2 -1.70 13.86 -12.04
C GLU A 2 -1.78 13.24 -13.44
N GLU A 3 -0.68 13.32 -14.19
CA GLU A 3 -0.60 12.75 -15.55
C GLU A 3 -0.73 11.22 -15.56
N LEU A 4 -0.16 10.57 -14.55
CA LEU A 4 -0.20 9.12 -14.33
C LEU A 4 -1.62 8.65 -13.94
N LEU A 5 -2.34 9.44 -13.14
CA LEU A 5 -3.73 9.19 -12.77
C LEU A 5 -4.64 9.29 -13.99
N ARG A 6 -4.44 10.33 -14.82
CA ARG A 6 -5.18 10.53 -16.06
C ARG A 6 -4.94 9.40 -17.08
N GLU A 7 -3.68 9.00 -17.27
CA GLU A 7 -3.30 7.89 -18.17
C GLU A 7 -3.97 6.56 -17.78
N ASN A 8 -4.08 6.29 -16.48
CA ASN A 8 -4.69 5.07 -15.96
C ASN A 8 -6.21 5.20 -15.73
N ARG A 9 -6.84 6.30 -16.16
CA ARG A 9 -8.28 6.59 -15.99
C ARG A 9 -8.73 6.49 -14.52
N ILE A 10 -7.83 6.83 -13.59
CA ILE A 10 -8.14 6.91 -12.16
C ILE A 10 -8.71 8.31 -11.91
N SER A 11 -10.01 8.39 -11.66
CA SER A 11 -10.70 9.61 -11.28
C SER A 11 -10.51 9.86 -9.78
N LEU A 12 -10.05 11.05 -9.41
CA LEU A 12 -9.89 11.46 -8.00
C LEU A 12 -11.23 11.89 -7.37
N ASP A 13 -12.27 12.02 -8.18
CA ASP A 13 -13.63 12.41 -7.80
C ASP A 13 -14.28 11.39 -6.84
N ARG A 14 -13.65 10.22 -6.67
CA ARG A 14 -14.00 9.14 -5.73
C ARG A 14 -12.92 8.84 -4.70
N VAL A 15 -11.93 9.72 -4.50
CA VAL A 15 -11.04 9.60 -3.34
C VAL A 15 -11.92 9.85 -2.12
N GLU A 16 -12.42 8.76 -1.53
CA GLU A 16 -13.03 8.79 -0.21
C GLU A 16 -12.09 9.56 0.72
N GLU A 17 -12.67 10.37 1.59
CA GLU A 17 -11.96 11.19 2.56
C GLU A 17 -10.79 10.40 3.17
N TRP A 18 -9.60 11.00 3.18
CA TRP A 18 -8.44 10.39 3.82
C TRP A 18 -8.77 10.13 5.28
N LYS A 19 -9.06 8.87 5.62
CA LYS A 19 -9.30 8.46 6.99
C LYS A 19 -7.96 8.28 7.70
N ILE A 20 -7.63 9.23 8.57
CA ILE A 20 -6.52 9.08 9.49
C ILE A 20 -7.01 8.21 10.65
N ILE A 21 -6.36 7.07 10.87
CA ILE A 21 -6.69 6.15 11.95
C ILE A 21 -5.72 6.41 13.11
N GLU A 22 -6.24 6.96 14.20
CA GLU A 22 -5.51 7.09 15.47
C GLU A 22 -5.75 5.84 16.32
N ALA A 23 -4.88 4.84 16.21
CA ALA A 23 -4.99 3.62 17.00
C ALA A 23 -3.86 3.49 18.03
N ALA A 24 -4.18 2.83 19.15
CA ALA A 24 -3.23 2.59 20.25
C ALA A 24 -2.07 1.65 19.85
N SER A 25 -2.22 0.87 18.76
CA SER A 25 -1.16 0.02 18.22
C SER A 25 -1.33 -0.24 16.72
N PRO A 26 -0.27 -0.63 16.00
CA PRO A 26 -0.35 -0.98 14.58
C PRO A 26 -1.34 -2.11 14.26
N HIS A 27 -1.57 -3.03 15.20
CA HIS A 27 -2.51 -4.15 15.01
C HIS A 27 -3.96 -3.65 15.03
N ALA A 28 -4.27 -2.73 15.95
CA ALA A 28 -5.61 -2.14 16.06
C ALA A 28 -6.00 -1.34 14.80
N VAL A 29 -5.02 -0.74 14.10
CA VAL A 29 -5.27 -0.12 12.79
C VAL A 29 -5.77 -1.14 11.77
N LEU A 30 -5.19 -2.35 11.75
CA LEU A 30 -5.55 -3.38 10.78
C LEU A 30 -6.96 -3.93 11.01
N ASP A 31 -7.42 -3.96 12.27
CA ASP A 31 -8.77 -4.38 12.62
C ASP A 31 -9.85 -3.38 12.17
N GLU A 32 -9.48 -2.09 12.00
CA GLU A 32 -10.39 -1.07 11.46
C GLU A 32 -10.57 -1.13 9.95
N ILE A 33 -9.73 -1.88 9.23
CA ILE A 33 -9.81 -2.00 7.77
C ILE A 33 -10.93 -3.01 7.43
N PRO A 34 -11.91 -2.65 6.58
CA PRO A 34 -12.95 -3.59 6.18
C PRO A 34 -12.35 -4.82 5.51
N ARG A 35 -12.80 -6.02 5.90
CA ARG A 35 -12.24 -7.30 5.41
C ARG A 35 -12.34 -7.53 3.90
N THR A 36 -13.23 -6.81 3.23
CA THR A 36 -13.41 -6.86 1.76
C THR A 36 -12.44 -5.95 1.00
N SER A 37 -11.55 -5.24 1.71
CA SER A 37 -10.61 -4.28 1.11
C SER A 37 -9.34 -4.97 0.63
N LEU A 38 -8.72 -4.41 -0.41
CA LEU A 38 -7.35 -4.73 -0.82
C LEU A 38 -6.38 -3.75 -0.16
N ILE A 39 -5.40 -4.27 0.58
CA ILE A 39 -4.32 -3.45 1.12
C ILE A 39 -3.23 -3.32 0.05
N VAL A 40 -2.93 -2.08 -0.35
CA VAL A 40 -1.87 -1.79 -1.33
C VAL A 40 -0.71 -1.12 -0.61
N MET A 41 0.50 -1.72 -0.69
CA MET A 41 1.68 -1.20 0.00
C MET A 41 2.89 -1.13 -0.92
N GLY A 42 3.66 -0.05 -0.82
CA GLY A 42 4.97 0.05 -1.46
C GLY A 42 6.05 -0.66 -0.64
N ALA A 43 6.72 -1.64 -1.24
CA ALA A 43 7.96 -2.22 -0.71
C ALA A 43 9.13 -1.31 -1.13
N TYR A 44 9.30 -0.19 -0.43
CA TYR A 44 10.33 0.80 -0.76
C TYR A 44 11.72 0.38 -0.23
N GLY A 45 12.70 0.21 -1.13
CA GLY A 45 14.03 -0.32 -0.84
C GLY A 45 15.08 0.72 -0.45
N HIS A 46 14.96 1.35 0.73
CA HIS A 46 16.03 2.26 1.22
C HIS A 46 17.23 1.52 1.85
N GLY A 47 18.02 0.77 1.08
CA GLY A 47 19.30 0.22 1.55
C GLY A 47 19.25 -0.76 2.75
N ARG A 48 20.41 -1.34 3.10
CA ARG A 48 20.52 -2.50 4.02
C ARG A 48 20.06 -2.24 5.47
N ILE A 49 20.04 -0.98 5.91
CA ILE A 49 19.67 -0.59 7.29
C ILE A 49 18.16 -0.41 7.45
N PHE A 50 17.45 0.17 6.47
CA PHE A 50 15.98 0.27 6.52
C PHE A 50 15.27 -1.01 6.06
N ALA A 51 15.93 -1.88 5.29
CA ALA A 51 15.39 -3.18 4.92
C ALA A 51 14.94 -4.01 6.14
N LYS A 52 15.63 -3.91 7.29
CA LYS A 52 15.21 -4.58 8.53
C LYS A 52 13.97 -3.96 9.18
N LEU A 53 13.82 -2.63 9.11
CA LEU A 53 12.67 -1.88 9.66
C LEU A 53 11.42 -1.98 8.78
N PHE A 54 11.58 -1.99 7.46
CA PHE A 54 10.49 -2.23 6.52
C PHE A 54 10.10 -3.71 6.47
N GLY A 55 11.07 -4.61 6.58
CA GLY A 55 10.82 -6.03 6.84
C GLY A 55 9.92 -6.20 8.05
N SER A 56 10.26 -5.60 9.19
CA SER A 56 9.46 -5.77 10.41
C SER A 56 8.04 -5.18 10.33
N LYS A 57 7.81 -4.06 9.63
CA LYS A 57 6.46 -3.51 9.44
C LYS A 57 5.64 -4.30 8.42
N THR A 58 6.25 -4.70 7.31
CA THR A 58 5.59 -5.50 6.26
C THR A 58 5.22 -6.88 6.81
N GLU A 59 6.15 -7.52 7.53
CA GLU A 59 5.92 -8.79 8.23
C GLU A 59 4.83 -8.65 9.29
N LEU A 60 4.81 -7.55 10.05
CA LEU A 60 3.75 -7.30 11.03
C LEU A 60 2.38 -7.22 10.35
N ILE A 61 2.27 -6.52 9.22
CA ILE A 61 1.00 -6.40 8.50
C ILE A 61 0.60 -7.77 7.94
N GLN A 62 1.51 -8.47 7.25
CA GLN A 62 1.26 -9.80 6.68
C GLN A 62 0.84 -10.84 7.74
N LYS A 63 1.45 -10.79 8.93
CA LYS A 63 1.15 -11.72 10.01
C LYS A 63 -0.23 -11.48 10.63
N ASN A 64 -0.72 -10.24 10.59
CA ASN A 64 -1.85 -9.83 11.42
C ASN A 64 -3.08 -9.33 10.64
N THR A 65 -3.00 -9.15 9.33
CA THR A 65 -4.18 -8.82 8.52
C THR A 65 -4.87 -10.06 7.97
N ALA A 66 -6.19 -10.00 7.84
CA ALA A 66 -7.00 -10.98 7.11
C ALA A 66 -7.26 -10.57 5.65
N ASN A 67 -6.82 -9.38 5.24
CA ASN A 67 -7.05 -8.84 3.92
C ASN A 67 -6.00 -9.33 2.91
N LEU A 68 -6.38 -9.32 1.63
CA LEU A 68 -5.41 -9.48 0.56
C LEU A 68 -4.45 -8.28 0.54
N ILE A 69 -3.17 -8.56 0.27
CA ILE A 69 -2.12 -7.55 0.17
C ILE A 69 -1.54 -7.56 -1.24
N MET A 70 -1.48 -6.39 -1.86
CA MET A 70 -0.71 -6.12 -3.07
C MET A 70 0.55 -5.34 -2.71
N LEU A 71 1.72 -5.98 -2.87
CA LEU A 71 3.02 -5.36 -2.67
C LEU A 71 3.54 -4.78 -3.99
N ILE A 72 3.86 -3.50 -3.97
CA ILE A 72 4.39 -2.75 -5.11
C ILE A 72 5.89 -2.54 -4.89
N GLY A 73 6.73 -3.20 -5.68
CA GLY A 73 8.18 -3.04 -5.63
C GLY A 73 8.67 -1.70 -6.22
N GLU A 74 9.90 -1.34 -5.90
CA GLU A 74 10.55 -0.08 -6.33
C GLU A 74 10.57 0.14 -7.85
N HIS A 75 10.62 -0.93 -8.64
CA HIS A 75 10.61 -0.88 -10.11
C HIS A 75 9.23 -1.13 -10.71
N CYS A 76 8.16 -0.90 -9.96
CA CYS A 76 6.81 -0.95 -10.53
C CYS A 76 6.66 0.15 -11.58
N GLY A 77 6.69 -0.24 -12.85
CA GLY A 77 6.39 0.59 -14.00
C GLY A 77 5.05 0.19 -14.62
N VAL A 78 4.44 1.12 -15.35
CA VAL A 78 3.30 0.81 -16.22
C VAL A 78 3.79 -0.19 -17.29
N PRO A 79 3.09 -1.30 -17.57
CA PRO A 79 3.48 -2.23 -18.62
C PRO A 79 3.61 -1.46 -19.94
N GLN A 80 4.83 -1.36 -20.47
CA GLN A 80 5.02 -0.86 -21.82
C GLN A 80 4.60 -1.99 -22.76
N PHE A 81 3.36 -1.95 -23.21
CA PHE A 81 2.95 -2.78 -24.34
C PHE A 81 3.79 -2.36 -25.53
N ALA A 82 4.69 -3.25 -25.97
CA ALA A 82 5.47 -3.07 -27.18
C ALA A 82 4.48 -2.82 -28.34
N ARG A 83 4.64 -1.66 -29.00
CA ARG A 83 3.96 -1.37 -30.26
C ARG A 83 4.53 -2.22 -31.38
#